data_AF-A0A2Z5EG76-F1
#
_entry.id   AF-A0A2Z5EG76-F1
#
_cell.length_a   1.000
_cell.length_b   1.000
_cell.length_c   1.000
_cell.angle_alpha   90.00
_cell.angle_beta   90.00
_cell.angle_gamma   90.00
#
_symmetry.space_group_name_H-M   'P 1'
#
loop_
_entity.id
_entity.type
_entity.pdbx_description
1 polymer ?
#
loop_
_entity_poly.entity_id
_entity_poly.type
_entity_poly.pdbx_seq_one_letter_code
_entity_poly.pdbx_strand_id
1 'polypeptide(L)'
;MWQIGFQIQNAIEEGPFMTVSNPGYAIASAITLAIVAPGAAHAAAGADPSFDCATAKMDEVSRAICSDPATAALDRRIAARFETLRRDLPEDAAMALADDQHYFEELRGLAFRASGGNAASLQAMLAERASFLDAVVLGGPQLRAGTWRNFTGAVTVTDDGSAMIVEMQPAYGQSICRVTGSLEGAALAGKVTLHGQPGRGVELGRFGTVMVVTDSAMAPASPCALGGEPFFRVAVQPEANGVTEP
;
A
#
# COMPACT_ATOMS: atom_id res chain seq x y z
N MET A 1 -42.00 30.35 13.01
CA MET A 1 -43.19 29.48 12.84
C MET A 1 -43.56 29.54 11.36
N TRP A 2 -43.98 28.41 10.79
CA TRP A 2 -44.15 28.06 9.36
C TRP A 2 -43.02 27.23 8.75
N GLN A 3 -43.12 25.92 9.02
CA GLN A 3 -42.63 24.82 8.19
C GLN A 3 -43.48 24.73 6.91
N ILE A 4 -42.86 24.48 5.76
CA ILE A 4 -43.52 23.79 4.64
C ILE A 4 -42.53 22.74 4.10
N GLY A 5 -42.97 21.48 4.18
CA GLY A 5 -42.20 20.30 3.80
C GLY A 5 -42.14 20.06 2.30
N PHE A 6 -41.03 19.49 1.86
CA PHE A 6 -40.79 19.04 0.50
C PHE A 6 -41.28 17.59 0.37
N GLN A 7 -42.33 17.38 -0.41
CA GLN A 7 -42.80 16.06 -0.84
C GLN A 7 -42.07 15.71 -2.15
N ILE A 8 -41.34 14.60 -2.17
CA ILE A 8 -40.78 14.01 -3.40
C ILE A 8 -41.81 13.00 -3.90
N GLN A 9 -42.52 13.32 -4.98
CA GLN A 9 -43.35 12.35 -5.71
C GLN A 9 -42.46 11.44 -6.57
N ASN A 10 -42.68 10.13 -6.40
CA ASN A 10 -42.18 9.07 -7.26
C ASN A 10 -42.80 9.14 -8.66
N ALA A 11 -41.95 8.99 -9.69
CA ALA A 11 -42.37 8.65 -11.04
C ALA A 11 -41.45 7.52 -11.54
N ILE A 12 -41.96 6.29 -11.55
CA ILE A 12 -41.42 5.17 -12.32
C ILE A 12 -42.49 4.86 -13.35
N GLU A 13 -42.15 5.06 -14.62
CA GLU A 13 -42.99 4.78 -15.78
C GLU A 13 -43.04 3.27 -16.02
N GLU A 14 -44.24 2.67 -15.95
CA GLU A 14 -44.48 1.30 -16.41
C GLU A 14 -45.12 1.30 -17.80
N GLY A 15 -44.48 0.60 -18.74
CA GLY A 15 -44.96 0.38 -20.10
C GLY A 15 -46.12 -0.63 -20.19
N PRO A 16 -46.81 -0.71 -21.34
CA PRO A 16 -48.12 -1.33 -21.42
C PRO A 16 -48.11 -2.85 -21.49
N PHE A 17 -49.06 -3.42 -20.75
CA PHE A 17 -49.55 -4.79 -20.76
C PHE A 17 -49.87 -5.29 -22.17
N MET A 18 -49.28 -6.42 -22.57
CA MET A 18 -49.89 -7.33 -23.55
C MET A 18 -50.37 -8.59 -22.83
N THR A 19 -51.69 -8.70 -22.77
CA THR A 19 -52.45 -9.88 -22.35
C THR A 19 -52.46 -10.93 -23.46
N VAL A 20 -51.99 -12.15 -23.16
CA VAL A 20 -52.30 -13.34 -23.95
C VAL A 20 -52.99 -14.34 -23.03
N SER A 21 -54.29 -14.48 -23.23
CA SER A 21 -55.12 -15.55 -22.69
C SER A 21 -55.09 -16.75 -23.64
N ASN A 22 -54.71 -17.94 -23.14
CA ASN A 22 -55.27 -19.19 -23.65
C ASN A 22 -55.24 -20.29 -22.57
N PRO A 23 -56.25 -21.19 -22.54
CA PRO A 23 -56.61 -21.97 -21.38
C PRO A 23 -55.92 -23.34 -21.31
N GLY A 24 -55.72 -23.78 -20.07
CA GLY A 24 -55.93 -25.15 -19.61
C GLY A 24 -55.17 -26.27 -20.31
N TYR A 25 -54.12 -26.77 -19.64
CA TYR A 25 -53.85 -28.21 -19.62
C TYR A 25 -53.33 -28.64 -18.25
N ALA A 26 -53.63 -29.90 -17.96
CA ALA A 26 -53.71 -30.53 -16.66
C ALA A 26 -52.40 -30.66 -15.87
N ILE A 27 -52.61 -30.58 -14.56
CA ILE A 27 -51.92 -31.20 -13.43
C ILE A 27 -51.00 -32.38 -13.80
N ALA A 28 -49.73 -32.29 -13.41
CA ALA A 28 -48.90 -33.43 -13.03
C ALA A 28 -47.89 -32.99 -11.96
N SER A 29 -48.21 -33.24 -10.70
CA SER A 29 -47.30 -33.07 -9.57
C SER A 29 -46.19 -34.12 -9.64
N ALA A 30 -44.96 -33.70 -9.92
CA ALA A 30 -43.76 -34.50 -9.69
C ALA A 30 -43.05 -33.97 -8.45
N ILE A 31 -43.16 -34.72 -7.34
CA ILE A 31 -42.35 -34.51 -6.13
C ILE A 31 -40.94 -35.02 -6.47
N THR A 32 -40.04 -34.10 -6.78
CA THR A 32 -38.61 -34.41 -6.92
C THR A 32 -37.96 -34.35 -5.54
N LEU A 33 -37.59 -35.51 -5.02
CA LEU A 33 -36.80 -35.67 -3.81
C LEU A 33 -35.38 -35.16 -4.08
N ALA A 34 -35.08 -33.92 -3.65
CA ALA A 34 -33.72 -33.37 -3.71
C ALA A 34 -32.85 -34.09 -2.67
N ILE A 35 -31.96 -34.96 -3.14
CA ILE A 35 -30.86 -35.50 -2.33
C ILE A 35 -29.94 -34.33 -2.01
N VAL A 36 -29.94 -33.88 -0.75
CA VAL A 36 -28.94 -32.95 -0.23
C VAL A 36 -27.62 -33.72 -0.18
N ALA A 37 -26.81 -33.58 -1.22
CA ALA A 37 -25.41 -33.99 -1.15
C ALA A 37 -24.75 -33.15 -0.04
N PRO A 38 -24.00 -33.76 0.90
CA PRO A 38 -23.17 -32.99 1.83
C PRO A 38 -22.21 -32.15 0.98
N GLY A 39 -22.30 -30.83 1.13
CA GLY A 39 -21.46 -29.89 0.41
C GLY A 39 -20.00 -30.32 0.56
N ALA A 40 -19.36 -30.60 -0.57
CA ALA A 40 -17.92 -30.59 -0.63
C ALA A 40 -17.51 -29.22 -0.08
N ALA A 41 -16.87 -29.21 1.09
CA ALA A 41 -16.09 -28.07 1.53
C ALA A 41 -15.18 -27.74 0.36
N HIS A 42 -15.44 -26.59 -0.29
CA HIS A 42 -14.43 -25.99 -1.15
C HIS A 42 -13.25 -25.73 -0.23
N ALA A 43 -12.29 -26.65 -0.22
CA ALA A 43 -10.94 -26.31 0.17
C ALA A 43 -10.54 -25.19 -0.79
N ALA A 44 -10.63 -23.95 -0.33
CA ALA A 44 -10.10 -22.80 -1.03
C ALA A 44 -8.59 -23.02 -1.10
N ALA A 45 -8.16 -23.72 -2.15
CA ALA A 45 -6.75 -23.85 -2.47
C ALA A 45 -6.23 -22.43 -2.73
N GLY A 46 -5.45 -21.90 -1.78
CA GLY A 46 -4.80 -20.59 -1.89
C GLY A 46 -5.29 -19.51 -0.93
N ALA A 47 -5.73 -19.84 0.29
CA ALA A 47 -6.00 -18.85 1.34
C ALA A 47 -4.90 -18.75 2.41
N ASP A 48 -3.92 -19.67 2.43
CA ASP A 48 -2.91 -19.69 3.49
C ASP A 48 -1.86 -18.57 3.32
N PRO A 49 -1.41 -17.94 4.41
CA PRO A 49 -0.36 -16.92 4.35
C PRO A 49 1.00 -17.54 3.98
N SER A 50 2.06 -16.73 4.00
CA SER A 50 3.43 -17.21 3.70
C SER A 50 4.01 -18.17 4.75
N PHE A 51 3.26 -18.46 5.82
CA PHE A 51 3.66 -19.31 6.94
C PHE A 51 2.53 -20.28 7.36
N ASP A 52 2.86 -21.30 8.14
CA ASP A 52 1.91 -22.33 8.58
C ASP A 52 1.06 -21.86 9.77
N CYS A 53 -0.24 -21.65 9.51
CA CYS A 53 -1.29 -21.30 10.49
C CYS A 53 -1.50 -22.31 11.63
N ALA A 54 -1.00 -23.54 11.53
CA ALA A 54 -1.11 -24.56 12.58
C ALA A 54 -0.04 -24.44 13.69
N THR A 55 0.86 -23.46 13.61
CA THR A 55 1.96 -23.30 14.56
C THR A 55 1.47 -22.94 15.98
N ALA A 56 1.88 -23.73 16.98
CA ALA A 56 1.40 -23.61 18.37
C ALA A 56 1.83 -22.32 19.12
N LYS A 57 2.81 -21.57 18.61
CA LYS A 57 3.36 -20.35 19.25
C LYS A 57 3.32 -19.14 18.31
N MET A 58 2.14 -18.83 17.78
CA MET A 58 1.95 -17.62 16.98
C MET A 58 1.83 -16.36 17.84
N ASP A 59 2.47 -15.29 17.37
CA ASP A 59 2.18 -13.95 17.85
C ASP A 59 0.75 -13.51 17.44
N GLU A 60 0.34 -12.34 17.93
CA GLU A 60 -0.98 -11.77 17.65
C GLU A 60 -1.21 -11.37 16.19
N VAL A 61 -0.18 -10.89 15.48
CA VAL A 61 -0.27 -10.50 14.07
C VAL A 61 -0.43 -11.74 13.21
N SER A 62 0.40 -12.76 13.44
CA SER A 62 0.34 -14.04 12.73
C SER A 62 -1.04 -14.69 12.88
N ARG A 63 -1.62 -14.65 14.09
CA ARG A 63 -3.01 -15.11 14.31
C ARG A 63 -4.04 -14.26 13.56
N ALA A 64 -3.89 -12.94 13.55
CA ALA A 64 -4.80 -12.06 12.83
C ALA A 64 -4.75 -12.34 11.31
N ILE A 65 -3.56 -12.51 10.74
CA ILE A 65 -3.34 -12.88 9.35
C ILE A 65 -4.02 -14.23 9.04
N CYS A 66 -3.82 -15.25 9.87
CA CYS A 66 -4.45 -16.56 9.69
C CYS A 66 -5.99 -16.54 9.81
N SER A 67 -6.55 -15.57 10.54
CA SER A 67 -7.99 -15.49 10.77
C SER A 67 -8.76 -14.85 9.61
N ASP A 68 -8.08 -14.20 8.67
CA ASP A 68 -8.70 -13.50 7.54
C ASP A 68 -8.03 -13.90 6.19
N PRO A 69 -8.75 -14.59 5.29
CA PRO A 69 -8.22 -14.99 3.99
C PRO A 69 -7.69 -13.85 3.11
N ALA A 70 -8.29 -12.65 3.19
CA ALA A 70 -7.84 -11.51 2.41
C ALA A 70 -6.48 -10.99 2.91
N THR A 71 -6.33 -10.87 4.23
CA THR A 71 -5.06 -10.52 4.88
C THR A 71 -3.99 -11.60 4.61
N ALA A 72 -4.33 -12.88 4.69
CA ALA A 72 -3.41 -13.98 4.36
C ALA A 72 -2.94 -13.94 2.89
N ALA A 73 -3.83 -13.63 1.96
CA ALA A 73 -3.46 -13.47 0.55
C ALA A 73 -2.48 -12.30 0.32
N LEU A 74 -2.64 -11.19 1.07
CA LEU A 74 -1.70 -10.06 1.03
C LEU A 74 -0.33 -10.44 1.58
N ASP A 75 -0.27 -11.11 2.73
CA ASP A 75 0.98 -11.60 3.32
C ASP A 75 1.75 -12.50 2.34
N ARG A 76 1.06 -13.46 1.71
CA ARG A 76 1.65 -14.32 0.68
C ARG A 76 2.15 -13.53 -0.54
N ARG A 77 1.41 -12.52 -0.99
CA ARG A 77 1.83 -11.65 -2.11
C ARG A 77 3.08 -10.85 -1.77
N ILE A 78 3.15 -10.27 -0.56
CA ILE A 78 4.33 -9.57 -0.04
C ILE A 78 5.54 -10.51 -0.09
N ALA A 79 5.44 -11.69 0.50
CA ALA A 79 6.53 -12.65 0.55
C ALA A 79 7.02 -13.05 -0.86
N ALA A 80 6.10 -13.41 -1.76
CA ALA A 80 6.46 -13.81 -3.12
C ALA A 80 7.15 -12.68 -3.91
N ARG A 81 6.66 -11.43 -3.77
CA ARG A 81 7.24 -10.28 -4.46
C ARG A 81 8.59 -9.89 -3.86
N PHE A 82 8.71 -9.89 -2.53
CA PHE A 82 9.96 -9.64 -1.82
C PHE A 82 11.05 -10.61 -2.27
N GLU A 83 10.78 -11.92 -2.30
CA GLU A 83 11.74 -12.93 -2.77
C GLU A 83 12.15 -12.71 -4.22
N THR A 84 11.19 -12.37 -5.09
CA THR A 84 11.49 -12.03 -6.49
C THR A 84 12.43 -10.84 -6.59
N LEU A 85 12.14 -9.75 -5.88
CA LEU A 85 12.98 -8.55 -5.86
C LEU A 85 14.37 -8.84 -5.28
N ARG A 86 14.45 -9.58 -4.18
CA ARG A 86 15.71 -9.98 -3.53
C ARG A 86 16.65 -10.75 -4.46
N ARG A 87 16.09 -11.56 -5.36
CA ARG A 87 16.86 -12.32 -6.34
C ARG A 87 17.30 -11.48 -7.53
N ASP A 88 16.46 -10.53 -7.95
CA ASP A 88 16.65 -9.80 -9.20
C ASP A 88 17.36 -8.43 -9.02
N LEU A 89 17.44 -7.93 -7.79
CA LEU A 89 18.19 -6.71 -7.43
C LEU A 89 19.71 -6.96 -7.32
N PRO A 90 20.55 -5.94 -7.59
CA PRO A 90 21.96 -5.94 -7.18
C PRO A 90 22.13 -6.20 -5.68
N GLU A 91 23.26 -6.77 -5.27
CA GLU A 91 23.49 -7.25 -3.90
C GLU A 91 23.25 -6.17 -2.83
N ASP A 92 23.78 -4.97 -3.03
CA ASP A 92 23.60 -3.82 -2.14
C ASP A 92 22.13 -3.40 -2.01
N ALA A 93 21.41 -3.32 -3.13
CA ALA A 93 19.98 -3.03 -3.14
C ALA A 93 19.15 -4.17 -2.52
N ALA A 94 19.54 -5.43 -2.72
CA ALA A 94 18.85 -6.58 -2.13
C ALA A 94 19.05 -6.64 -0.60
N MET A 95 20.24 -6.28 -0.09
CA MET A 95 20.48 -6.11 1.34
C MET A 95 19.62 -5.00 1.93
N ALA A 96 19.63 -3.82 1.31
CA ALA A 96 18.80 -2.71 1.73
C ALA A 96 17.30 -3.07 1.75
N LEU A 97 16.82 -3.87 0.79
CA LEU A 97 15.42 -4.26 0.73
C LEU A 97 15.06 -5.20 1.88
N ALA A 98 15.99 -6.06 2.31
CA ALA A 98 15.78 -6.89 3.48
C ALA A 98 15.75 -6.09 4.78
N ASP A 99 16.61 -5.09 4.94
CA ASP A 99 16.57 -4.21 6.12
C ASP A 99 15.24 -3.46 6.18
N ASP A 100 14.79 -2.91 5.05
CA ASP A 100 13.49 -2.24 4.91
C ASP A 100 12.29 -3.19 5.20
N GLN A 101 12.35 -4.43 4.70
CA GLN A 101 11.34 -5.46 4.98
C GLN A 101 11.32 -5.87 6.45
N HIS A 102 12.49 -6.03 7.07
CA HIS A 102 12.61 -6.33 8.50
C HIS A 102 12.00 -5.23 9.36
N TYR A 103 12.31 -3.97 9.04
CA TYR A 103 11.75 -2.83 9.75
C TYR A 103 10.21 -2.75 9.63
N PHE A 104 9.67 -3.04 8.44
CA PHE A 104 8.23 -3.21 8.22
C PHE A 104 7.63 -4.29 9.13
N GLU A 105 8.27 -5.45 9.25
CA GLU A 105 7.79 -6.57 10.05
C GLU A 105 7.79 -6.29 11.56
N GLU A 106 8.76 -5.52 12.05
CA GLU A 106 8.79 -5.07 13.44
C GLU A 106 7.68 -4.05 13.73
N LEU A 107 7.57 -3.03 12.87
CA LEU A 107 6.62 -1.94 13.07
C LEU A 107 5.18 -2.35 12.83
N ARG A 108 4.88 -3.31 11.94
CA ARG A 108 3.51 -3.80 11.75
C ARG A 108 2.93 -4.38 13.04
N GLY A 109 3.76 -5.06 13.84
CA GLY A 109 3.34 -5.61 15.13
C GLY A 109 3.05 -4.53 16.16
N LEU A 110 3.91 -3.51 16.23
CA LEU A 110 3.70 -2.35 17.10
C LEU A 110 2.43 -1.57 16.69
N ALA A 111 2.24 -1.32 15.40
CA ALA A 111 1.08 -0.62 14.86
C ALA A 111 -0.22 -1.39 15.13
N PHE A 112 -0.21 -2.71 14.92
CA PHE A 112 -1.36 -3.56 15.20
C PHE A 112 -1.77 -3.47 16.67
N ARG A 113 -0.81 -3.55 17.61
CA ARG A 113 -1.09 -3.35 19.04
C ARG A 113 -1.62 -1.94 19.35
N ALA A 114 -0.98 -0.92 18.80
CA ALA A 114 -1.39 0.48 19.01
C ALA A 114 -2.81 0.75 18.50
N SER A 115 -3.24 0.04 17.45
CA SER A 115 -4.61 0.08 16.93
C SER A 115 -5.64 -0.71 17.76
N GLY A 116 -5.22 -1.35 18.85
CA GLY A 116 -6.07 -2.24 19.65
C GLY A 116 -6.38 -3.58 18.97
N GLY A 117 -5.51 -4.03 18.06
CA GLY A 117 -5.70 -5.27 17.29
C GLY A 117 -6.69 -5.12 16.13
N ASN A 118 -6.78 -3.94 15.51
CA ASN A 118 -7.70 -3.69 14.42
C ASN A 118 -7.25 -4.43 13.14
N ALA A 119 -8.02 -5.44 12.74
CA ALA A 119 -7.74 -6.25 11.55
C ALA A 119 -7.78 -5.43 10.24
N ALA A 120 -8.67 -4.43 10.12
CA ALA A 120 -8.73 -3.58 8.93
C ALA A 120 -7.49 -2.68 8.81
N SER A 121 -6.96 -2.19 9.93
CA SER A 121 -5.70 -1.45 9.94
C SER A 121 -4.52 -2.32 9.53
N LEU A 122 -4.46 -3.57 10.01
CA LEU A 122 -3.45 -4.53 9.58
C LEU A 122 -3.55 -4.82 8.07
N GLN A 123 -4.77 -5.10 7.58
CA GLN A 123 -5.01 -5.37 6.17
C GLN A 123 -4.60 -4.18 5.28
N ALA A 124 -4.93 -2.95 5.68
CA ALA A 124 -4.53 -1.75 4.96
C ALA A 124 -3.01 -1.60 4.89
N MET A 125 -2.31 -1.86 5.99
CA MET A 125 -0.84 -1.82 6.04
C MET A 125 -0.21 -2.91 5.14
N LEU A 126 -0.74 -4.14 5.13
CA LEU A 126 -0.26 -5.18 4.22
C LEU A 126 -0.56 -4.82 2.75
N ALA A 127 -1.72 -4.23 2.47
CA ALA A 127 -2.07 -3.80 1.12
C ALA A 127 -1.13 -2.71 0.59
N GLU A 128 -0.78 -1.72 1.43
CA GLU A 128 0.18 -0.69 1.08
C GLU A 128 1.57 -1.28 0.81
N ARG A 129 2.03 -2.19 1.68
CA ARG A 129 3.32 -2.87 1.49
C ARG A 129 3.37 -3.68 0.19
N ALA A 130 2.31 -4.44 -0.10
CA ALA A 130 2.22 -5.19 -1.34
C ALA A 130 2.28 -4.27 -2.57
N SER A 131 1.55 -3.15 -2.54
CA SER A 131 1.57 -2.16 -3.62
C SER A 131 2.95 -1.53 -3.82
N PHE A 132 3.65 -1.21 -2.72
CA PHE A 132 5.03 -0.72 -2.78
C PHE A 132 5.96 -1.73 -3.47
N LEU A 133 5.98 -2.99 -3.05
CA LEU A 133 6.86 -4.02 -3.62
C LEU A 133 6.54 -4.29 -5.10
N ASP A 134 5.26 -4.21 -5.50
CA ASP A 134 4.88 -4.33 -6.91
C ASP A 134 5.33 -3.14 -7.74
N ALA A 135 5.38 -1.94 -7.15
CA ALA A 135 5.83 -0.73 -7.82
C ALA A 135 7.35 -0.62 -7.95
N VAL A 136 8.14 -1.41 -7.21
CA VAL A 136 9.61 -1.37 -7.31
C VAL A 136 10.06 -1.71 -8.74
N VAL A 137 10.79 -0.78 -9.36
CA VAL A 137 11.32 -0.94 -10.72
C VAL A 137 12.74 -1.46 -10.66
N LEU A 138 12.97 -2.60 -11.32
CA LEU A 138 14.27 -3.23 -11.46
C LEU A 138 15.02 -2.62 -12.64
N GLY A 139 16.24 -2.14 -12.41
CA GLY A 139 17.10 -1.56 -13.45
C GLY A 139 16.66 -0.18 -13.93
N GLY A 140 17.61 0.55 -14.52
CA GLY A 140 17.40 1.90 -15.05
C GLY A 140 18.51 2.87 -14.65
N PRO A 141 19.60 2.94 -15.42
CA PRO A 141 20.53 4.05 -15.30
C PRO A 141 19.87 5.30 -15.91
N GLN A 142 20.22 6.50 -15.42
CA GLN A 142 19.96 7.82 -16.06
C GLN A 142 18.66 8.58 -15.71
N LEU A 143 17.94 8.29 -14.64
CA LEU A 143 16.74 9.08 -14.34
C LEU A 143 17.06 10.26 -13.41
N ARG A 144 16.95 11.48 -13.97
CA ARG A 144 17.05 12.79 -13.29
C ARG A 144 15.88 13.02 -12.34
N ALA A 145 14.71 12.55 -12.74
CA ALA A 145 13.47 12.64 -12.00
C ALA A 145 12.93 11.26 -11.66
N GLY A 146 12.11 11.19 -10.62
CA GLY A 146 11.45 9.96 -10.21
C GLY A 146 10.94 10.03 -8.79
N THR A 147 10.36 8.91 -8.35
CA THR A 147 9.96 8.68 -6.98
C THR A 147 10.70 7.48 -6.44
N TRP A 148 11.28 7.65 -5.26
CA TRP A 148 11.94 6.61 -4.50
C TRP A 148 11.26 6.49 -3.15
N ARG A 149 11.00 5.26 -2.72
CA ARG A 149 10.26 4.96 -1.50
C ARG A 149 10.96 3.86 -0.73
N ASN A 150 10.78 3.89 0.57
CA ASN A 150 10.98 2.78 1.47
C ASN A 150 9.77 2.77 2.43
N PHE A 151 9.83 1.99 3.50
CA PHE A 151 8.76 1.94 4.48
C PHE A 151 8.63 3.23 5.29
N THR A 152 9.72 3.99 5.45
CA THR A 152 9.77 5.21 6.29
C THR A 152 9.46 6.49 5.53
N GLY A 153 9.40 6.48 4.20
CA GLY A 153 9.19 7.72 3.48
C GLY A 153 9.20 7.63 1.97
N ALA A 154 9.20 8.81 1.36
CA ALA A 154 9.31 9.00 -0.07
C ALA A 154 10.19 10.21 -0.39
N VAL A 155 10.94 10.09 -1.46
CA VAL A 155 11.66 11.19 -2.11
C VAL A 155 11.16 11.27 -3.54
N THR A 156 10.72 12.45 -3.95
CA THR A 156 10.34 12.74 -5.33
C THR A 156 11.23 13.85 -5.86
N VAL A 157 11.80 13.65 -7.04
CA VAL A 157 12.59 14.64 -7.76
C VAL A 157 11.95 14.85 -9.14
N THR A 158 11.75 16.10 -9.53
CA THR A 158 11.22 16.49 -10.84
C THR A 158 12.34 16.84 -11.82
N ASP A 159 12.02 16.93 -13.12
CA ASP A 159 13.03 17.19 -14.16
C ASP A 159 13.69 18.57 -14.06
N ASP A 160 13.03 19.53 -13.43
CA ASP A 160 13.57 20.87 -13.13
C ASP A 160 14.47 20.89 -11.88
N GLY A 161 14.67 19.74 -11.22
CA GLY A 161 15.49 19.61 -10.03
C GLY A 161 14.77 19.94 -8.72
N SER A 162 13.46 20.24 -8.75
CA SER A 162 12.69 20.36 -7.51
C SER A 162 12.62 19.00 -6.80
N ALA A 163 12.77 19.03 -5.48
CA ALA A 163 12.76 17.84 -4.64
C ALA A 163 11.72 17.99 -3.54
N MET A 164 10.94 16.94 -3.32
CA MET A 164 10.04 16.80 -2.17
C MET A 164 10.44 15.55 -1.41
N ILE A 165 10.63 15.69 -0.10
CA ILE A 165 10.98 14.59 0.79
C ILE A 165 9.92 14.52 1.87
N VAL A 166 9.38 13.32 2.05
CA VAL A 166 8.33 13.01 3.02
C VAL A 166 8.83 11.89 3.92
N GLU A 167 8.81 12.14 5.22
CA GLU A 167 9.01 11.13 6.25
C GLU A 167 7.64 10.75 6.82
N MET A 168 7.38 9.46 6.84
CA MET A 168 6.15 8.86 7.33
C MET A 168 6.43 8.18 8.67
N GLN A 169 5.46 8.19 9.57
CA GLN A 169 5.48 7.38 10.77
C GLN A 169 4.45 6.25 10.62
N PRO A 170 4.86 5.08 10.11
CA PRO A 170 3.93 4.04 9.69
C PRO A 170 3.12 3.47 10.85
N ALA A 171 3.70 3.49 12.06
CA ALA A 171 3.03 3.04 13.27
C ALA A 171 1.77 3.86 13.63
N TYR A 172 1.68 5.12 13.16
CA TYR A 172 0.60 6.04 13.51
C TYR A 172 -0.14 6.62 12.29
N GLY A 173 0.23 6.23 11.07
CA GLY A 173 -0.47 6.63 9.84
C GLY A 173 -0.40 8.14 9.54
N GLN A 174 0.62 8.84 10.04
CA GLN A 174 0.79 10.28 9.83
C GLN A 174 2.15 10.57 9.21
N SER A 175 2.19 11.50 8.24
CA SER A 175 3.45 12.08 7.79
C SER A 175 3.99 12.97 8.90
N ILE A 176 5.14 12.64 9.46
CA ILE A 176 5.77 13.43 10.52
C ILE A 176 6.56 14.60 9.97
N CYS A 177 6.98 14.52 8.70
CA CYS A 177 7.71 15.60 8.09
C CYS A 177 7.55 15.67 6.58
N ARG A 178 7.43 16.90 6.05
CA ARG A 178 7.48 17.19 4.62
C ARG A 178 8.38 18.39 4.39
N VAL A 179 9.40 18.23 3.56
CA VAL A 179 10.28 19.33 3.15
C VAL A 179 10.37 19.38 1.64
N THR A 180 10.53 20.60 1.12
CA THR A 180 10.78 20.84 -0.30
C THR A 180 12.10 21.56 -0.47
N GLY A 181 12.69 21.43 -1.64
CA GLY A 181 13.94 22.09 -1.99
C GLY A 181 14.26 21.92 -3.45
N SER A 182 15.49 22.27 -3.81
CA SER A 182 15.99 22.10 -5.17
C SER A 182 17.42 21.56 -5.17
N LEU A 183 17.70 20.65 -6.08
CA LEU A 183 19.05 20.17 -6.38
C LEU A 183 19.89 21.29 -6.99
N GLU A 184 21.16 21.37 -6.59
CA GLU A 184 22.12 22.27 -7.22
C GLU A 184 22.54 21.76 -8.60
N GLY A 185 22.21 22.51 -9.66
CA GLY A 185 22.59 22.19 -11.03
C GLY A 185 21.82 21.01 -11.65
N ALA A 186 22.35 20.45 -12.73
CA ALA A 186 21.73 19.32 -13.45
C ALA A 186 22.10 17.94 -12.89
N ALA A 187 22.59 17.88 -11.65
CA ALA A 187 23.16 16.67 -11.07
C ALA A 187 22.08 15.65 -10.64
N LEU A 188 22.39 14.37 -10.82
CA LEU A 188 21.51 13.23 -10.49
C LEU A 188 21.52 12.85 -8.99
N ALA A 189 22.39 13.50 -8.24
CA ALA A 189 22.74 13.29 -6.85
C ALA A 189 23.45 14.56 -6.38
N GLY A 190 23.39 14.88 -5.10
CA GLY A 190 24.04 16.05 -4.53
C GLY A 190 23.17 16.77 -3.52
N LYS A 191 23.56 18.00 -3.21
CA LYS A 191 22.92 18.81 -2.19
C LYS A 191 21.58 19.35 -2.69
N VAL A 192 20.52 19.08 -1.93
CA VAL A 192 19.22 19.72 -2.03
C VAL A 192 19.20 20.87 -1.04
N THR A 193 19.07 22.09 -1.54
CA THR A 193 18.84 23.26 -0.66
C THR A 193 17.37 23.32 -0.28
N LEU A 194 17.08 23.29 1.03
CA LEU A 194 15.71 23.25 1.52
C LEU A 194 15.06 24.63 1.48
N HIS A 195 13.84 24.71 0.92
CA HIS A 195 13.06 25.94 0.89
C HIS A 195 12.63 26.35 2.30
N GLY A 196 12.72 27.66 2.58
CA GLY A 196 12.38 28.22 3.89
C GLY A 196 13.37 27.90 5.01
N GLN A 197 14.49 27.23 4.72
CA GLN A 197 15.51 26.87 5.72
C GLN A 197 16.93 27.27 5.26
N PRO A 198 17.29 28.57 5.40
CA PRO A 198 18.57 29.09 4.93
C PRO A 198 19.77 28.32 5.49
N GLY A 199 20.71 27.96 4.62
CA GLY A 199 21.93 27.24 5.01
C GLY A 199 21.74 25.75 5.29
N ARG A 200 20.50 25.24 5.28
CA ARG A 200 20.23 23.80 5.41
C ARG A 200 20.14 23.13 4.05
N GLY A 201 20.61 21.90 4.02
CA GLY A 201 20.41 21.01 2.89
C GLY A 201 20.42 19.56 3.31
N VAL A 202 19.96 18.70 2.42
CA VAL A 202 20.16 17.25 2.53
C VAL A 202 20.96 16.80 1.33
N GLU A 203 21.76 15.76 1.50
CA GLU A 203 22.52 15.17 0.43
C GLU A 203 21.78 13.93 -0.09
N LEU A 204 21.46 13.94 -1.38
CA LEU A 204 20.94 12.78 -2.08
C LEU A 204 22.12 12.03 -2.69
N GLY A 205 22.50 10.92 -2.09
CA GLY A 205 23.47 9.95 -2.62
C GLY A 205 22.79 8.88 -3.47
N ARG A 206 23.55 8.23 -4.36
CA ARG A 206 23.07 7.09 -5.13
C ARG A 206 24.04 5.92 -5.05
N PHE A 207 23.49 4.73 -4.89
CA PHE A 207 24.19 3.46 -4.99
C PHE A 207 23.42 2.60 -5.98
N GLY A 208 23.91 2.49 -7.21
CA GLY A 208 23.20 1.82 -8.30
C GLY A 208 21.79 2.40 -8.53
N THR A 209 20.76 1.59 -8.28
CA THR A 209 19.34 1.94 -8.46
C THR A 209 18.67 2.51 -7.21
N VAL A 210 19.32 2.47 -6.05
CA VAL A 210 18.78 3.02 -4.80
C VAL A 210 19.27 4.45 -4.56
N MET A 211 18.46 5.20 -3.81
CA MET A 211 18.80 6.55 -3.36
C MET A 211 19.01 6.55 -1.86
N VAL A 212 20.02 7.26 -1.38
CA VAL A 212 20.28 7.45 0.04
C VAL A 212 20.12 8.92 0.36
N VAL A 213 19.33 9.24 1.37
CA VAL A 213 19.23 10.59 1.89
C VAL A 213 20.15 10.69 3.10
N THR A 214 21.02 11.68 3.13
CA THR A 214 21.85 12.00 4.30
C THR A 214 21.55 13.43 4.70
N ASP A 215 21.10 13.66 5.94
CA ASP A 215 21.00 15.03 6.44
C ASP A 215 22.43 15.60 6.56
N SER A 216 22.75 16.59 5.72
CA SER A 216 24.09 17.19 5.67
C SER A 216 24.44 17.96 6.95
N ALA A 217 23.44 18.20 7.81
CA ALA A 217 23.65 18.56 9.19
C ALA A 217 23.04 17.46 10.05
N MET A 218 23.87 16.68 10.76
CA MET A 218 23.47 16.01 12.00
C MET A 218 23.12 17.04 13.10
N ALA A 219 22.44 18.13 12.73
CA ALA A 219 21.95 19.12 13.66
C ALA A 219 20.85 18.41 14.48
N PRO A 220 20.95 18.40 15.82
CA PRO A 220 19.97 17.79 16.71
C PRO A 220 18.57 18.45 16.67
N ALA A 221 18.32 19.30 15.65
CA ALA A 221 17.10 20.07 15.43
C ALA A 221 16.51 19.83 14.02
N SER A 222 16.90 18.78 13.29
CA SER A 222 16.20 18.45 12.05
C SER A 222 14.75 18.06 12.38
N PRO A 223 13.73 18.72 11.82
CA PRO A 223 12.33 18.38 12.07
C PRO A 223 11.95 17.05 11.42
N CYS A 224 12.79 16.57 10.49
CA CYS A 224 12.67 15.28 9.87
C CYS A 224 13.93 14.48 10.26
N ALA A 225 13.81 13.25 10.76
CA ALA A 225 14.95 12.36 10.99
C ALA A 225 15.40 11.73 9.66
N LEU A 226 15.68 12.57 8.65
CA LEU A 226 15.96 12.11 7.29
C LEU A 226 17.32 11.45 7.21
N GLY A 227 17.32 10.14 7.00
CA GLY A 227 18.44 9.43 6.43
C GLY A 227 18.78 8.11 7.11
N GLY A 228 19.86 7.50 6.62
CA GLY A 228 20.37 6.23 7.11
C GLY A 228 19.89 5.02 6.31
N GLU A 229 18.65 5.04 5.78
CA GLU A 229 18.10 3.92 5.02
C GLU A 229 18.02 4.22 3.50
N PRO A 230 18.28 3.22 2.63
CA PRO A 230 18.12 3.37 1.19
C PRO A 230 16.64 3.38 0.74
N PHE A 231 16.34 4.18 -0.28
CA PHE A 231 15.05 4.30 -0.94
C PHE A 231 15.08 3.62 -2.31
N PHE A 232 14.04 2.84 -2.61
CA PHE A 232 13.88 2.07 -3.84
C PHE A 232 13.09 2.87 -4.85
N ARG A 233 13.56 2.88 -6.10
CA ARG A 233 12.80 3.51 -7.18
C ARG A 233 11.49 2.76 -7.39
N VAL A 234 10.40 3.51 -7.43
CA VAL A 234 9.08 2.99 -7.76
C VAL A 234 8.59 3.56 -9.08
N ALA A 235 7.85 2.76 -9.85
CA ALA A 235 7.00 3.29 -10.89
C ALA A 235 5.95 4.15 -10.19
N VAL A 236 5.83 5.41 -10.61
CA VAL A 236 4.68 6.23 -10.20
C VAL A 236 3.46 5.46 -10.69
N GLN A 237 2.68 4.87 -9.78
CA GLN A 237 1.36 4.39 -10.14
C GLN A 237 0.60 5.64 -10.59
N PRO A 238 -0.04 5.67 -11.78
CA PRO A 238 -1.05 6.68 -12.02
C PRO A 238 -2.03 6.56 -10.85
N GLU A 239 -2.25 7.66 -10.12
CA GLU A 239 -3.17 7.67 -9.01
C GLU A 239 -4.44 6.95 -9.45
N ALA A 240 -4.77 5.87 -8.76
CA ALA A 240 -5.96 5.09 -9.08
C ALA A 240 -7.16 6.00 -8.79
N ASN A 241 -7.61 6.70 -9.82
CA ASN A 241 -8.86 7.45 -9.96
C ASN A 241 -9.37 8.17 -8.70
N GLY A 242 -9.12 9.47 -8.63
CA GLY A 242 -10.17 10.43 -8.25
C GLY A 242 -10.49 10.58 -6.77
N VAL A 243 -9.49 10.92 -5.96
CA VAL A 243 -9.74 11.73 -4.76
C VAL A 243 -9.36 13.16 -5.08
N THR A 244 -10.35 13.93 -5.54
CA THR A 244 -10.31 15.40 -5.48
C THR A 244 -9.99 15.81 -4.05
N GLU A 245 -8.92 16.59 -3.85
CA GLU A 245 -8.68 17.32 -2.60
C GLU A 245 -9.95 18.09 -2.18
N PRO A 246 -10.25 18.19 -0.88
CA PRO A 246 -11.27 19.10 -0.37
C PRO A 246 -10.91 20.57 -0.60
#